data_AF-A0A0G2JGX8-F1
#
_entry.id   AF-A0A0G2JGX8-F1
#
_cell.length_a   1.000
_cell.length_b   1.000
_cell.length_c   1.000
_cell.angle_alpha   90.00
_cell.angle_beta   90.00
_cell.angle_gamma   90.00
#
_symmetry.space_group_name_H-M   'P 1'
#
loop_
_entity.id
_entity.type
_entity.pdbx_description
1 polymer ?
#
loop_
_entity_poly.entity_id
_entity_poly.type
_entity_poly.pdbx_seq_one_letter_code
_entity_poly.pdbx_strand_id
1 'polypeptide(L)'
;MALRLVTHFDVLEDVLPSLLTQAATTDEGDRAGVLETTYGSLRVLNIERNGNIIYTYKDNKGNAVFGLYDCQTRQNEHLYTFEKDMQAVSCSVNSERTVLAASFIQYTTEGVKNDLQPGSKCLTLLVEIHPVNNVKVLKAVDSCVWVQFLYPQAESHLLPQNHLLLISEEKYIERFHIQITREDGDRVMESVGNIKF
;
A
#
# COMPACT_ATOMS: atom_id res chain seq x y z
N MET A 1 6.90 31.43 24.61
CA MET A 1 6.74 30.00 24.91
C MET A 1 6.77 29.28 23.57
N ALA A 2 7.82 28.51 23.26
CA ALA A 2 7.95 27.83 21.97
C ALA A 2 7.28 26.45 22.04
N LEU A 3 6.42 26.13 21.08
CA LEU A 3 5.83 24.80 20.94
C LEU A 3 6.93 23.83 20.49
N ARG A 4 7.13 22.73 21.24
CA ARG A 4 8.05 21.65 20.88
C ARG A 4 7.26 20.52 20.23
N LEU A 5 7.44 20.32 18.94
CA LEU A 5 6.95 19.13 18.25
C LEU A 5 7.80 17.94 18.70
N VAL A 6 7.14 16.87 19.13
CA VAL A 6 7.77 15.60 19.49
C VAL A 6 7.37 14.59 18.42
N THR A 7 8.36 13.88 17.86
CA THR A 7 8.12 12.82 16.91
C THR A 7 7.49 11.64 17.64
N HIS A 8 6.28 11.26 17.24
CA HIS A 8 5.57 10.11 17.81
C HIS A 8 5.87 8.80 17.08
N PHE A 9 6.46 8.87 15.89
CA PHE A 9 6.83 7.75 15.06
C PHE A 9 8.06 8.10 14.21
N ASP A 10 8.96 7.15 14.06
CA ASP A 10 10.06 7.14 13.11
C ASP A 10 10.13 5.76 12.45
N VAL A 11 10.05 5.69 11.12
CA VAL A 11 9.98 4.41 10.40
C VAL A 11 11.25 3.58 10.58
N LEU A 12 12.42 4.22 10.74
CA LEU A 12 13.67 3.50 10.94
C LEU A 12 13.77 2.97 12.37
N GLU A 13 13.31 3.71 13.37
CA GLU A 13 13.38 3.27 14.76
C GLU A 13 12.25 2.29 15.15
N ASP A 14 11.03 2.50 14.64
CA ASP A 14 9.84 1.76 15.08
C ASP A 14 9.55 0.51 14.24
N VAL A 15 9.94 0.49 12.96
CA VAL A 15 9.63 -0.62 12.04
C VAL A 15 10.85 -1.50 11.78
N LEU A 16 12.00 -0.90 11.49
CA LEU A 16 13.20 -1.64 11.08
C LEU A 16 13.59 -2.76 12.06
N PRO A 17 13.61 -2.57 13.40
CA PRO A 17 14.03 -3.64 14.32
C PRO A 17 13.17 -4.91 14.20
N SER A 18 11.87 -4.75 13.95
CA SER A 18 10.95 -5.87 13.75
C SER A 18 11.26 -6.61 12.44
N LEU A 19 11.53 -5.87 11.36
CA LEU A 19 11.92 -6.45 10.07
C LEU A 19 13.25 -7.23 10.18
N LEU A 20 14.22 -6.68 10.91
CA LEU A 20 15.51 -7.33 11.17
C LEU A 20 15.35 -8.64 11.95
N THR A 21 14.43 -8.66 12.92
CA THR A 21 14.13 -9.86 13.72
C THR A 21 13.49 -10.94 12.84
N GLN A 22 12.57 -10.57 11.95
CA GLN A 22 11.96 -11.52 11.00
C GLN A 22 12.99 -12.06 10.02
N ALA A 23 13.85 -11.21 9.46
CA ALA A 23 14.92 -11.63 8.54
C ALA A 23 15.96 -12.55 9.20
N ALA A 24 16.18 -12.44 10.52
CA ALA A 24 17.08 -13.32 11.27
C ALA A 24 16.60 -14.78 11.34
N THR A 25 15.32 -15.04 11.04
CA THR A 25 14.72 -16.38 11.06
C THR A 25 14.79 -17.09 9.69
N THR A 26 15.26 -16.39 8.66
CA THR A 26 15.43 -16.88 7.28
C THR A 26 16.91 -16.98 6.90
N ASP A 27 17.29 -18.03 6.16
CA ASP A 27 18.68 -18.50 5.89
C ASP A 27 19.79 -17.42 5.75
N GLU A 28 20.97 -17.76 6.30
CA GLU A 28 22.11 -16.87 6.58
C GLU A 28 22.89 -16.33 5.37
N GLY A 29 22.57 -16.74 4.15
CA GLY A 29 23.46 -16.60 2.98
C GLY A 29 23.65 -15.20 2.40
N ASP A 30 22.71 -14.26 2.61
CA ASP A 30 22.72 -12.95 1.93
C ASP A 30 22.22 -11.78 2.83
N ARG A 31 22.42 -11.92 4.14
CA ARG A 31 21.80 -11.04 5.14
C ARG A 31 22.20 -9.57 5.04
N ALA A 32 23.44 -9.28 4.64
CA ALA A 32 23.95 -7.91 4.56
C ALA A 32 23.37 -7.14 3.36
N GLY A 33 23.28 -7.77 2.19
CA GLY A 33 22.69 -7.15 1.00
C GLY A 33 21.18 -6.94 1.13
N VAL A 34 20.48 -7.89 1.78
CA VAL A 34 19.05 -7.76 2.11
C VAL A 34 18.80 -6.55 3.02
N LEU A 35 19.67 -6.35 4.02
CA LEU A 35 19.58 -5.25 4.99
C LEU A 35 19.73 -3.89 4.32
N GLU A 36 20.75 -3.75 3.48
CA GLU A 36 21.07 -2.48 2.82
C GLU A 36 19.95 -2.09 1.84
N THR A 37 19.42 -3.06 1.11
CA THR A 37 18.28 -2.87 0.21
C THR A 37 17.01 -2.48 0.97
N THR A 38 16.71 -3.17 2.07
CA THR A 38 15.55 -2.87 2.92
C THR A 38 15.68 -1.47 3.53
N TYR A 39 16.84 -1.16 4.11
CA TYR A 39 17.12 0.14 4.72
C TYR A 39 17.02 1.29 3.72
N GLY A 40 17.61 1.15 2.53
CA GLY A 40 17.61 2.19 1.51
C GLY A 40 16.25 2.44 0.85
N SER A 41 15.29 1.51 1.00
CA SER A 41 13.98 1.58 0.37
C SER A 41 12.81 1.76 1.34
N LEU A 42 13.04 1.57 2.65
CA LEU A 42 12.03 1.69 3.69
C LEU A 42 11.50 3.12 3.77
N ARG A 43 10.19 3.28 3.56
CA ARG A 43 9.51 4.58 3.61
C ARG A 43 8.05 4.45 4.01
N VAL A 44 7.50 5.53 4.56
CA VAL A 44 6.07 5.68 4.81
C VAL A 44 5.33 5.94 3.49
N LEU A 45 4.21 5.26 3.28
CA LEU A 45 3.31 5.50 2.15
C LEU A 45 2.04 6.25 2.54
N ASN A 46 1.49 5.97 3.73
CA ASN A 46 0.26 6.60 4.18
C ASN A 46 0.05 6.48 5.70
N ILE A 47 -0.84 7.30 6.24
CA ILE A 47 -1.37 7.19 7.60
C ILE A 47 -2.87 6.98 7.50
N GLU A 48 -3.33 5.83 7.97
CA GLU A 48 -4.74 5.48 7.96
C GLU A 48 -5.54 6.26 8.99
N ARG A 49 -6.87 6.32 8.82
CA ARG A 49 -7.76 7.10 9.69
C ARG A 49 -7.71 6.67 11.16
N ASN A 50 -7.40 5.40 11.43
CA ASN A 50 -7.22 4.89 12.79
C ASN A 50 -5.83 5.22 13.40
N GLY A 51 -4.96 5.92 12.66
CA GLY A 51 -3.61 6.29 13.07
C GLY A 51 -2.54 5.25 12.73
N ASN A 52 -2.91 4.13 12.11
CA ASN A 52 -1.94 3.11 11.69
C ASN A 52 -1.15 3.61 10.48
N ILE A 53 0.11 3.20 10.38
CA ILE A 53 1.04 3.70 9.37
C ILE A 53 1.31 2.61 8.36
N ILE A 54 1.06 2.89 7.09
CA ILE A 54 1.44 2.02 6.00
C ILE A 54 2.85 2.40 5.56
N TYR A 55 3.73 1.41 5.53
CA TYR A 55 5.09 1.56 5.03
C TYR A 55 5.36 0.55 3.93
N THR A 56 6.43 0.79 3.18
CA THR A 56 6.93 -0.13 2.16
C THR A 56 8.45 -0.20 2.16
N TYR A 57 8.97 -1.33 1.72
CA TYR A 57 10.39 -1.54 1.43
C TYR A 57 10.53 -2.53 0.27
N LYS A 58 11.73 -2.66 -0.27
CA LYS A 58 12.10 -3.65 -1.28
C LYS A 58 12.71 -4.87 -0.60
N ASP A 59 12.18 -6.05 -0.89
CA ASP A 59 12.81 -7.31 -0.48
C ASP A 59 14.05 -7.63 -1.33
N ASN A 60 14.71 -8.75 -1.04
CA ASN A 60 15.90 -9.19 -1.78
C ASN A 60 15.65 -9.58 -3.24
N LYS A 61 14.39 -9.77 -3.64
CA LYS A 61 13.98 -10.02 -5.02
C LYS A 61 13.58 -8.73 -5.74
N GLY A 62 13.63 -7.58 -5.06
CA GLY A 62 13.18 -6.30 -5.59
C GLY A 62 11.65 -6.14 -5.59
N ASN A 63 10.91 -7.00 -4.90
CA ASN A 63 9.46 -6.88 -4.76
C ASN A 63 9.13 -5.74 -3.80
N ALA A 64 8.03 -5.04 -4.04
CA ALA A 64 7.52 -4.06 -3.09
C ALA A 64 6.72 -4.77 -1.99
N VAL A 65 7.23 -4.74 -0.76
CA VAL A 65 6.55 -5.27 0.42
C VAL A 65 5.78 -4.14 1.09
N PHE A 66 4.54 -4.40 1.49
CA PHE A 66 3.67 -3.47 2.20
C PHE A 66 3.44 -3.98 3.61
N GLY A 67 3.69 -3.12 4.59
CA GLY A 67 3.43 -3.40 6.00
C GLY A 67 2.55 -2.34 6.63
N LEU A 68 1.88 -2.74 7.71
CA LEU A 68 1.06 -1.91 8.56
C LEU A 68 1.68 -1.87 9.96
N TYR A 69 1.99 -0.67 10.43
CA TYR A 69 2.41 -0.44 11.81
C TYR A 69 1.22 0.08 12.62
N ASP A 70 0.88 -0.66 13.68
CA ASP A 70 -0.12 -0.22 14.65
C ASP A 70 0.55 0.64 15.73
N CYS A 71 0.25 1.93 15.74
CA CYS A 71 0.85 2.88 16.67
C CYS A 71 0.43 2.64 18.14
N GLN A 72 -0.68 1.96 18.39
CA GLN A 72 -1.16 1.66 19.74
C GLN A 72 -0.46 0.43 20.31
N THR A 73 -0.40 -0.66 19.54
CA THR A 73 0.19 -1.92 19.99
C THR A 73 1.68 -2.02 19.69
N ARG A 74 2.23 -1.12 18.86
CA ARG A 74 3.61 -1.12 18.36
C ARG A 74 3.97 -2.43 17.67
N GLN A 75 3.06 -2.94 16.84
CA GLN A 75 3.24 -4.18 16.11
C GLN A 75 3.27 -3.93 14.61
N ASN A 76 4.08 -4.73 13.91
CA ASN A 76 4.16 -4.74 12.46
C ASN A 76 3.39 -5.93 11.90
N GLU A 77 2.56 -5.67 10.90
CA GLU A 77 1.83 -6.68 10.14
C GLU A 77 2.23 -6.60 8.65
N HIS A 78 2.43 -7.75 8.02
CA HIS A 78 2.58 -7.81 6.56
C HIS A 78 1.20 -7.78 5.90
N LEU A 79 0.99 -6.86 4.95
CA LEU A 79 -0.27 -6.73 4.22
C LEU A 79 -0.22 -7.44 2.87
N TYR A 80 0.80 -7.15 2.08
CA TYR A 80 0.87 -7.59 0.69
C TYR A 80 2.29 -7.49 0.16
N THR A 81 2.64 -8.34 -0.82
CA THR A 81 3.87 -8.25 -1.58
C THR A 81 3.53 -8.16 -3.06
N PHE A 82 4.04 -7.14 -3.74
CA PHE A 82 3.87 -6.96 -5.16
C PHE A 82 5.14 -7.40 -5.92
N GLU A 83 5.00 -8.50 -6.65
CA GLU A 83 6.10 -9.20 -7.36
C GLU A 83 6.48 -8.52 -8.69
N LYS A 84 6.79 -7.22 -8.62
CA LYS A 84 7.30 -6.47 -9.76
C LYS A 84 8.21 -5.37 -9.27
N ASP A 85 9.26 -5.09 -10.04
CA ASP A 85 10.17 -4.01 -9.72
C ASP A 85 9.56 -2.65 -10.08
N MET A 86 8.60 -2.20 -9.27
CA MET A 86 8.02 -0.86 -9.31
C MET A 86 8.12 -0.20 -7.93
N GLN A 87 8.17 1.13 -7.92
CA GLN A 87 8.17 1.90 -6.68
C GLN A 87 6.74 2.26 -6.28
N ALA A 88 6.29 1.76 -5.13
CA ALA A 88 5.01 2.19 -4.56
C ALA A 88 5.09 3.67 -4.13
N VAL A 89 4.08 4.46 -4.49
CA VAL A 89 4.01 5.90 -4.19
C VAL A 89 2.81 6.29 -3.33
N SER A 90 1.75 5.47 -3.35
CA SER A 90 0.60 5.63 -2.46
C SER A 90 0.03 4.26 -2.15
N CYS A 91 -0.49 4.07 -0.94
CA CYS A 91 -1.15 2.84 -0.54
C CYS A 91 -2.17 3.10 0.55
N SER A 92 -3.30 2.43 0.51
CA SER A 92 -4.27 2.44 1.59
C SER A 92 -4.96 1.09 1.71
N VAL A 93 -5.41 0.75 2.91
CA VAL A 93 -6.11 -0.50 3.21
C VAL A 93 -7.45 -0.22 3.90
N ASN A 94 -8.49 -1.00 3.59
CA ASN A 94 -9.77 -0.87 4.28
C ASN A 94 -9.68 -1.30 5.76
N SER A 95 -10.70 -0.94 6.54
CA SER A 95 -10.77 -1.22 7.98
C SER A 95 -10.61 -2.70 8.33
N GLU A 96 -11.13 -3.58 7.48
CA GLU A 96 -11.09 -5.04 7.67
C GLU A 96 -9.78 -5.68 7.18
N ARG A 97 -8.87 -4.90 6.58
CA ARG A 97 -7.59 -5.40 6.02
C ARG A 97 -7.77 -6.46 4.93
N THR A 98 -8.82 -6.33 4.14
CA THR A 98 -9.19 -7.27 3.07
C THR A 98 -8.94 -6.72 1.67
N VAL A 99 -8.92 -5.40 1.51
CA VAL A 99 -8.67 -4.69 0.24
C VAL A 99 -7.57 -3.68 0.41
N LEU A 100 -6.63 -3.70 -0.52
CA LEU A 100 -5.52 -2.77 -0.63
C LEU A 100 -5.60 -2.05 -1.96
N ALA A 101 -5.50 -0.73 -1.92
CA ALA A 101 -5.28 0.11 -3.09
C ALA A 101 -3.83 0.58 -3.07
N ALA A 102 -3.09 0.40 -4.16
CA ALA A 102 -1.72 0.88 -4.26
C ALA A 102 -1.42 1.44 -5.64
N SER A 103 -0.71 2.57 -5.66
CA SER A 103 -0.20 3.24 -6.85
C SER A 103 1.30 3.06 -6.94
N PHE A 104 1.79 2.77 -8.14
CA PHE A 104 3.17 2.40 -8.42
C PHE A 104 3.71 3.16 -9.63
N ILE A 105 4.97 3.59 -9.56
CA ILE A 105 5.69 4.19 -10.68
C ILE A 105 6.82 3.25 -11.11
N GLN A 106 6.93 2.98 -12.41
CA GLN A 106 8.11 2.36 -12.99
C GLN A 106 9.06 3.44 -13.51
N TYR A 107 10.24 3.54 -12.90
CA TYR A 107 11.34 4.32 -13.47
C TYR A 107 12.01 3.46 -14.53
N THR A 108 12.00 3.91 -15.79
CA THR A 108 12.80 3.28 -16.83
C THR A 108 14.26 3.60 -16.56
N THR A 109 15.03 2.63 -16.07
CA THR A 109 16.49 2.71 -15.88
C THR A 109 17.28 2.60 -17.20
N GLU A 110 16.64 2.83 -18.34
CA GLU A 110 17.37 2.98 -19.61
C GLU A 110 17.80 4.44 -19.76
N GLY A 111 19.08 4.68 -19.45
CA GLY A 111 19.80 5.93 -19.65
C GLY A 111 19.97 6.33 -21.12
N VAL A 112 18.87 6.45 -21.86
CA VAL A 112 18.81 7.20 -23.10
C VAL A 112 17.74 8.24 -22.91
N LYS A 113 18.18 9.50 -22.75
CA LYS A 113 17.36 10.69 -22.96
C LYS A 113 16.82 10.65 -24.39
N ASN A 114 15.72 9.94 -24.58
CA ASN A 114 14.82 10.17 -25.68
C ASN A 114 13.72 11.03 -25.09
N ASP A 115 13.80 12.34 -25.31
CA ASP A 115 12.80 13.36 -24.94
C ASP A 115 11.42 13.15 -25.62
N LEU A 116 11.15 11.93 -26.12
CA LEU A 116 10.02 11.51 -26.93
C LEU A 116 9.41 10.16 -26.47
N GLN A 117 9.91 9.53 -25.41
CA GLN A 117 9.22 8.38 -24.78
C GLN A 117 8.12 8.92 -23.85
N PRO A 118 6.89 8.39 -23.89
CA PRO A 118 5.86 8.73 -22.92
C PRO A 118 6.42 8.53 -21.50
N GLY A 119 6.08 9.44 -20.59
CA GLY A 119 6.59 9.46 -19.21
C GLY A 119 6.43 8.13 -18.46
N SER A 120 7.08 8.04 -17.30
CA SER A 120 7.06 6.88 -16.41
C SER A 120 5.72 6.12 -16.42
N LYS A 121 5.76 4.80 -16.66
CA LYS A 121 4.55 3.96 -16.62
C LYS A 121 4.03 3.93 -15.21
N CYS A 122 2.77 4.29 -15.04
CA CYS A 122 2.12 4.23 -13.75
C CYS A 122 1.18 3.03 -13.70
N LEU A 123 1.01 2.45 -12.53
CA LEU A 123 0.02 1.41 -12.32
C LEU A 123 -0.63 1.65 -10.98
N THR A 124 -1.93 1.86 -10.97
CA THR A 124 -2.72 1.78 -9.74
C THR A 124 -3.54 0.51 -9.76
N LEU A 125 -3.48 -0.21 -8.64
CA LEU A 125 -4.20 -1.47 -8.42
C LEU A 125 -5.16 -1.32 -7.26
N LEU A 126 -6.33 -1.91 -7.41
CA LEU A 126 -7.23 -2.26 -6.33
C LEU A 126 -7.23 -3.78 -6.22
N VAL A 127 -6.84 -4.30 -5.07
CA VAL A 127 -6.54 -5.73 -4.88
C VAL A 127 -7.21 -6.22 -3.61
N GLU A 128 -7.90 -7.35 -3.71
CA GLU A 128 -8.32 -8.14 -2.56
C GLU A 128 -7.14 -8.98 -2.08
N ILE A 129 -6.76 -8.80 -0.81
CA ILE A 129 -5.56 -9.38 -0.20
C ILE A 129 -5.87 -10.41 0.89
N HIS A 130 -7.16 -10.64 1.17
CA HIS A 130 -7.63 -11.62 2.14
C HIS A 130 -8.66 -12.55 1.48
N PRO A 131 -8.61 -13.88 1.73
CA PRO A 131 -7.66 -14.57 2.60
C PRO A 131 -6.22 -14.56 2.08
N VAL A 132 -5.26 -14.68 2.99
CA VAL A 132 -3.82 -14.67 2.69
C VAL A 132 -3.52 -15.73 1.62
N ASN A 133 -2.79 -15.34 0.57
CA ASN A 133 -2.47 -16.13 -0.65
C ASN A 133 -3.59 -16.25 -1.70
N ASN A 134 -4.78 -15.68 -1.49
CA ASN A 134 -5.84 -15.64 -2.50
C ASN A 134 -6.05 -14.21 -3.00
N VAL A 135 -5.04 -13.71 -3.71
CA VAL A 135 -4.98 -12.32 -4.15
C VAL A 135 -5.77 -12.15 -5.45
N LYS A 136 -6.75 -11.25 -5.46
CA LYS A 136 -7.56 -10.94 -6.65
C LYS A 136 -7.45 -9.46 -7.02
N VAL A 137 -7.02 -9.19 -8.25
CA VAL A 137 -7.03 -7.82 -8.78
C VAL A 137 -8.48 -7.46 -9.13
N LEU A 138 -9.05 -6.51 -8.37
CA LEU A 138 -10.38 -5.98 -8.61
C LEU A 138 -10.37 -4.92 -9.71
N LYS A 139 -9.28 -4.15 -9.80
CA LYS A 139 -9.11 -3.09 -10.79
C LYS A 139 -7.65 -2.75 -11.03
N ALA A 140 -7.34 -2.36 -12.27
CA ALA A 140 -6.04 -1.85 -12.67
C ALA A 140 -6.21 -0.66 -13.64
N VAL A 141 -5.40 0.37 -13.47
CA VAL A 141 -5.45 1.61 -14.25
C VAL A 141 -4.02 2.15 -14.46
N ASP A 142 -3.74 2.66 -15.65
CA ASP A 142 -2.44 3.25 -16.02
C ASP A 142 -2.41 4.74 -15.67
N SER A 143 -2.47 5.04 -14.36
CA SER A 143 -2.43 6.40 -13.84
C SER A 143 -1.90 6.42 -12.41
N CYS A 144 -1.25 7.53 -12.04
CA CYS A 144 -0.72 7.78 -10.71
C CYS A 144 -1.79 8.47 -9.88
N VAL A 145 -2.30 7.76 -8.88
CA VAL A 145 -3.24 8.35 -7.94
C VAL A 145 -2.82 8.18 -6.50
N TRP A 146 -3.15 9.18 -5.70
CA TRP A 146 -3.15 9.06 -4.25
C TRP A 146 -4.46 8.41 -3.82
N VAL A 147 -4.35 7.45 -2.91
CA VAL A 147 -5.48 6.61 -2.48
C VAL A 147 -5.66 6.69 -0.98
N GLN A 148 -6.91 6.78 -0.52
CA GLN A 148 -7.25 6.76 0.91
C GLN A 148 -8.60 6.08 1.13
N PHE A 149 -8.64 4.95 1.83
CA PHE A 149 -9.89 4.35 2.28
C PHE A 149 -10.57 5.26 3.32
N LEU A 150 -11.87 5.45 3.15
CA LEU A 150 -12.70 6.22 4.06
C LEU A 150 -13.37 5.24 5.02
N TYR A 151 -12.86 5.14 6.25
CA TYR A 151 -13.46 4.24 7.25
C TYR A 151 -14.86 4.75 7.64
N PRO A 152 -15.88 3.89 7.68
CA PRO A 152 -17.21 4.28 8.07
C PRO A 152 -17.21 4.85 9.50
N GLN A 153 -17.90 5.97 9.70
CA GLN A 153 -17.92 6.69 10.99
C GLN A 153 -18.88 6.06 12.01
N ALA A 154 -19.79 5.19 11.56
CA ALA A 154 -20.73 4.44 12.38
C ALA A 154 -21.05 3.09 11.72
N GLU A 155 -21.41 2.09 12.53
CA GLU A 155 -21.96 0.80 12.12
C GLU A 155 -23.27 0.99 11.34
N SER A 156 -23.14 1.42 10.10
CA SER A 156 -24.27 1.61 9.20
C SER A 156 -24.63 0.21 8.70
N HIS A 157 -25.63 -0.43 9.30
CA HIS A 157 -26.06 -1.81 9.02
C HIS A 157 -26.61 -2.05 7.58
N LEU A 158 -26.45 -1.10 6.67
CA LEU A 158 -26.95 -1.17 5.30
C LEU A 158 -25.79 -1.43 4.35
N LEU A 159 -25.49 -2.72 4.15
CA LEU A 159 -24.48 -3.28 3.25
C LEU A 159 -23.03 -2.82 3.53
N PRO A 160 -22.08 -3.75 3.73
CA PRO A 160 -20.68 -3.36 3.88
C PRO A 160 -20.19 -2.78 2.54
N GLN A 161 -20.00 -1.46 2.49
CA GLN A 161 -19.45 -0.75 1.34
C GLN A 161 -18.15 -0.09 1.74
N ASN A 162 -17.09 -0.39 0.98
CA ASN A 162 -15.84 0.31 1.10
C ASN A 162 -15.86 1.53 0.20
N HIS A 163 -15.35 2.65 0.70
CA HIS A 163 -15.22 3.88 -0.06
C HIS A 163 -13.75 4.24 -0.15
N LEU A 164 -13.29 4.53 -1.36
CA LEU A 164 -11.91 4.89 -1.65
C LEU A 164 -11.88 6.31 -2.22
N LEU A 165 -11.14 7.20 -1.59
CA LEU A 165 -10.83 8.51 -2.14
C LEU A 165 -9.63 8.36 -3.08
N LEU A 166 -9.75 8.89 -4.29
CA LEU A 166 -8.72 8.92 -5.32
C LEU A 166 -8.39 10.39 -5.63
N ILE A 167 -7.11 10.72 -5.69
CA ILE A 167 -6.63 12.05 -6.14
C ILE A 167 -5.62 11.83 -7.26
N SER A 168 -5.93 12.30 -8.47
CA SER A 168 -5.02 12.19 -9.62
C SER A 168 -3.98 13.31 -9.65
N GLU A 169 -2.93 13.13 -10.46
CA GLU A 169 -1.91 14.17 -10.69
C GLU A 169 -2.51 15.46 -11.28
N GLU A 170 -3.54 15.35 -12.11
CA GLU A 170 -4.30 16.46 -12.68
C GLU A 170 -5.29 17.09 -11.69
N LYS A 171 -5.22 16.71 -10.40
CA LYS A 171 -6.00 17.23 -9.28
C LYS A 171 -7.49 16.88 -9.36
N TYR A 172 -7.87 15.82 -10.07
CA TYR A 172 -9.20 15.27 -9.96
C TYR A 172 -9.34 14.50 -8.66
N ILE A 173 -10.43 14.76 -7.93
CA ILE A 173 -10.76 14.08 -6.69
C ILE A 173 -12.04 13.29 -6.92
N GLU A 174 -11.97 11.96 -6.78
CA GLU A 174 -13.11 11.07 -6.95
C GLU A 174 -13.29 10.19 -5.72
N ARG A 175 -14.55 9.93 -5.35
CA ARG A 175 -14.90 8.88 -4.38
C ARG A 175 -15.37 7.64 -5.14
N PHE A 176 -14.58 6.58 -5.07
CA PHE A 176 -14.83 5.30 -5.69
C PHE A 176 -15.54 4.34 -4.72
N HIS A 177 -16.63 3.73 -5.17
CA HIS A 177 -17.45 2.80 -4.37
C HIS A 177 -17.06 1.35 -4.66
N ILE A 178 -16.81 0.59 -3.61
CA ILE A 178 -16.46 -0.83 -3.68
C ILE A 178 -17.56 -1.58 -2.93
N GLN A 179 -18.33 -2.37 -3.68
CA GLN A 179 -19.41 -3.17 -3.12
C GLN A 179 -18.85 -4.52 -2.66
N ILE A 180 -19.28 -4.95 -1.48
CA ILE A 180 -19.03 -6.30 -0.99
C ILE A 180 -20.31 -7.11 -1.22
N THR A 181 -20.27 -8.02 -2.17
CA THR A 181 -21.31 -9.02 -2.42
C THR A 181 -21.00 -10.28 -1.61
N ARG A 182 -22.03 -11.09 -1.33
CA ARG A 182 -21.86 -12.42 -0.72
C ARG A 182 -22.34 -13.44 -1.74
N GLU A 183 -21.45 -14.31 -2.17
CA GLU A 183 -21.77 -15.41 -3.07
C GLU A 183 -21.52 -16.72 -2.33
N ASP A 184 -22.55 -17.54 -2.20
CA ASP A 184 -22.51 -18.90 -1.62
C ASP A 184 -21.81 -19.05 -0.24
N GLY A 185 -21.90 -18.00 0.59
CA GLY A 185 -21.31 -17.96 1.94
C GLY A 185 -19.91 -17.34 1.99
N ASP A 186 -19.27 -17.14 0.84
CA ASP A 186 -18.00 -16.41 0.73
C ASP A 186 -18.25 -14.93 0.43
N ARG A 187 -17.35 -14.06 0.89
CA ARG A 187 -17.44 -12.61 0.62
C ARG A 187 -16.71 -12.35 -0.69
N VAL A 188 -17.41 -11.78 -1.65
CA VAL A 188 -16.84 -11.39 -2.95
C VAL A 188 -16.80 -9.88 -3.03
N MET A 189 -15.67 -9.34 -3.47
CA MET A 189 -15.53 -7.90 -3.69
C MET A 189 -15.71 -7.57 -5.15
N GLU A 190 -16.61 -6.63 -5.43
CA GLU A 190 -16.88 -6.12 -6.76
C GLU A 190 -16.66 -4.62 -6.79
N SER A 191 -15.77 -4.19 -7.68
CA SER A 191 -15.57 -2.77 -7.95
C SER A 191 -16.67 -2.32 -8.91
N VAL A 192 -17.52 -1.38 -8.47
CA VAL A 192 -18.66 -0.91 -9.28
C VAL A 192 -18.36 0.51 -9.74
N GLY A 193 -18.29 0.69 -11.06
CA GLY A 193 -17.98 1.97 -11.70
C GLY A 193 -16.67 1.92 -12.47
N ASN A 194 -16.54 2.82 -13.45
CA ASN A 194 -15.28 3.02 -14.17
C ASN A 194 -14.49 4.09 -13.41
N ILE A 195 -13.24 3.80 -13.06
CA ILE A 195 -12.32 4.86 -12.63
C ILE A 195 -11.90 5.43 -13.98
N LYS A 196 -12.48 6.57 -14.34
CA LYS A 196 -12.14 7.27 -15.58
C LYS A 196 -11.20 8.40 -15.18
N PHE A 197 -9.93 8.21 -15.47
CA PHE A 197 -8.96 9.30 -15.54
C PHE A 197 -9.01 9.89 -16.94
#